data_AF-X0S7C1-F1
#
_entry.id   AF-X0S7C1-F1
#
_cell.length_a   1.000
_cell.length_b   1.000
_cell.length_c   1.000
_cell.angle_alpha   90.00
_cell.angle_beta   90.00
_cell.angle_gamma   90.00
#
_symmetry.space_group_name_H-M   'P 1'
#
loop_
_entity.id
_entity.type
_entity.pdbx_description
1 polymer ?
#
loop_
_entity_poly.entity_id
_entity_poly.type
_entity_poly.pdbx_seq_one_letter_code
_entity_poly.pdbx_strand_id
1 'polypeptide(L)' 'GKDEWAIRVFKLNVELFPESANAYDSLGEMYMKTGDKKKAIKNYKKSLELNSENDNAKQMLKKLKYQIKYKEKKL' A
#
# COMPACT_ATOMS: atom_id res chain seq x y z
N GLY A 1 -15.93 -11.40 0.18
CA GLY A 1 -14.92 -12.50 0.16
C GLY A 1 -13.87 -12.31 1.24
N LYS A 2 -12.96 -13.28 1.46
CA LYS A 2 -11.90 -13.18 2.49
C LYS A 2 -11.04 -11.92 2.36
N ASP A 3 -10.76 -11.48 1.12
CA ASP A 3 -9.96 -10.28 0.87
C ASP A 3 -10.67 -8.97 1.26
N GLU A 4 -11.99 -8.87 1.08
CA GLU A 4 -12.77 -7.71 1.51
C GLU A 4 -12.80 -7.59 3.04
N TRP A 5 -12.92 -8.73 3.73
CA TRP A 5 -12.83 -8.79 5.18
C TRP A 5 -11.44 -8.36 5.67
N ALA A 6 -10.38 -8.87 5.06
CA ALA A 6 -9.02 -8.45 5.38
C ALA A 6 -8.84 -6.93 5.19
N ILE A 7 -9.33 -6.35 4.09
CA ILE A 7 -9.28 -4.89 3.89
C ILE A 7 -10.01 -4.14 5.02
N ARG A 8 -11.18 -4.63 5.47
CA ARG A 8 -11.90 -3.99 6.59
C ARG A 8 -11.09 -4.05 7.90
N VAL A 9 -10.46 -5.18 8.19
CA VAL A 9 -9.62 -5.33 9.39
C VAL A 9 -8.40 -4.41 9.32
N PHE A 10 -7.71 -4.32 8.19
CA PHE A 10 -6.56 -3.42 8.07
C PHE A 10 -6.94 -1.94 8.06
N LYS A 11 -8.14 -1.58 7.58
CA LYS A 11 -8.67 -0.22 7.75
C LYS A 11 -8.89 0.11 9.22
N LEU A 12 -9.52 -0.79 9.97
CA LEU A 12 -9.70 -0.63 11.40
C LEU A 12 -8.34 -0.50 12.13
N ASN A 13 -7.34 -1.29 11.71
CA ASN A 13 -5.99 -1.18 12.27
C ASN A 13 -5.38 0.22 12.04
N VAL A 14 -5.57 0.81 10.86
CA VAL A 14 -5.15 2.19 10.59
C VAL A 14 -5.93 3.21 11.43
N GLU A 15 -7.24 3.00 11.63
CA GLU A 15 -8.07 3.87 12.47
C GLU A 15 -7.65 3.84 13.95
N LEU A 16 -7.31 2.66 14.46
CA LEU A 16 -6.87 2.48 15.85
C LEU A 16 -5.41 2.92 16.08
N PHE A 17 -4.57 2.81 15.05
CA PHE A 17 -3.14 3.13 15.12
C PHE A 17 -2.71 4.07 13.98
N PRO A 18 -3.19 5.33 13.98
CA PRO A 18 -3.01 6.25 12.86
C PRO A 18 -1.56 6.72 12.64
N GLU A 19 -0.66 6.44 13.58
CA GLU A 19 0.79 6.74 13.49
C GLU A 19 1.64 5.49 13.21
N SER A 20 1.02 4.31 13.07
CA SER A 20 1.73 3.08 12.78
C SER A 20 2.05 2.96 11.30
N ALA A 21 3.31 3.18 10.92
CA ALA A 21 3.79 2.95 9.55
C ALA A 21 3.44 1.53 9.05
N ASN A 22 3.58 0.52 9.93
CA ASN A 22 3.27 -0.88 9.62
C ASN A 22 1.78 -1.09 9.32
N ALA A 23 0.86 -0.39 10.00
CA ALA A 23 -0.57 -0.51 9.73
C ALA A 23 -0.91 -0.02 8.30
N TYR A 24 -0.33 1.09 7.87
CA TYR A 24 -0.48 1.56 6.49
C TYR A 24 0.21 0.63 5.50
N ASP A 25 1.40 0.09 5.82
CA ASP A 25 2.10 -0.86 4.95
C ASP A 25 1.25 -2.10 4.65
N SER A 26 0.71 -2.74 5.69
CA SER A 26 -0.16 -3.92 5.52
C SER A 26 -1.47 -3.61 4.78
N LEU A 27 -2.07 -2.43 5.00
CA LEU A 27 -3.23 -2.00 4.22
C LEU A 27 -2.86 -1.78 2.75
N GLY A 28 -1.66 -1.25 2.48
CA GLY A 28 -1.09 -1.12 1.14
C GLY A 28 -0.93 -2.47 0.43
N GLU A 29 -0.41 -3.48 1.14
CA GLU A 29 -0.28 -4.85 0.62
C GLU A 29 -1.62 -5.47 0.25
N MET A 30 -2.63 -5.29 1.08
CA MET A 30 -3.96 -5.80 0.75
C MET A 30 -4.56 -5.15 -0.48
N TYR A 31 -4.40 -3.83 -0.63
CA TYR A 31 -4.82 -3.16 -1.87
C TYR A 31 -4.01 -3.61 -3.08
N MET A 32 -2.71 -3.90 -2.92
CA MET A 32 -1.91 -4.50 -3.99
C MET A 32 -2.43 -5.86 -4.41
N LYS A 33 -2.73 -6.72 -3.43
CA LYS A 33 -3.26 -8.06 -3.66
C LYS A 33 -4.59 -8.03 -4.41
N THR A 34 -5.48 -7.10 -4.06
CA THR A 34 -6.78 -6.95 -4.73
C THR A 34 -6.74 -6.07 -5.99
N GLY A 35 -5.55 -5.62 -6.41
CA GLY A 35 -5.36 -4.87 -7.66
C GLY A 35 -5.69 -3.37 -7.59
N ASP A 36 -6.06 -2.82 -6.43
CA ASP A 36 -6.29 -1.39 -6.25
C ASP A 36 -4.95 -0.65 -6.04
N LYS A 37 -4.17 -0.58 -7.13
CA LYS A 37 -2.82 0.01 -7.14
C LYS A 37 -2.80 1.47 -6.67
N LYS A 38 -3.88 2.22 -6.90
CA LYS A 38 -3.97 3.62 -6.46
C LYS A 38 -4.01 3.70 -4.93
N LYS A 39 -4.87 2.90 -4.29
CA LYS A 39 -4.93 2.85 -2.83
C LYS A 39 -3.68 2.24 -2.21
N ALA A 40 -3.07 1.26 -2.86
CA ALA A 40 -1.78 0.73 -2.43
C ALA A 40 -0.70 1.82 -2.36
N ILE A 41 -0.51 2.59 -3.44
CA ILE A 41 0.46 3.70 -3.49
C ILE A 41 0.20 4.71 -2.37
N LYS A 42 -1.07 5.09 -2.14
CA LYS A 42 -1.43 6.04 -1.07
C LYS A 42 -0.97 5.54 0.30
N ASN A 43 -1.20 4.26 0.61
CA ASN A 43 -0.86 3.69 1.91
C ASN A 43 0.65 3.47 2.09
N TYR A 44 1.36 2.98 1.07
CA TYR A 44 2.82 2.88 1.16
C TYR A 44 3.50 4.24 1.31
N LYS A 45 2.98 5.28 0.63
CA LYS A 45 3.48 6.65 0.84
C LYS A 45 3.27 7.10 2.29
N LYS A 46 2.08 6.86 2.85
CA LYS A 46 1.80 7.21 4.24
C LYS A 46 2.68 6.43 5.23
N SER A 47 2.96 5.16 4.95
CA SER A 47 3.93 4.38 5.72
C SER A 47 5.31 5.04 5.72
N LEU A 48 5.80 5.50 4.56
CA LEU A 48 7.08 6.20 4.45
C LEU A 48 7.11 7.61 5.06
N GLU A 49 5.97 8.30 5.10
CA GLU A 49 5.84 9.56 5.83
C GLU A 49 6.02 9.36 7.35
N LEU A 50 5.53 8.23 7.89
CA LEU A 50 5.61 7.91 9.31
C LEU A 50 6.94 7.22 9.68
N ASN A 51 7.47 6.41 8.77
CA ASN A 51 8.76 5.75 8.89
C ASN A 51 9.46 5.68 7.53
N SER A 52 10.39 6.59 7.30
CA SER A 52 11.18 6.65 6.06
C SER A 52 12.07 5.43 5.83
N GLU A 53 12.28 4.58 6.85
CA GLU A 53 13.07 3.36 6.77
C GLU A 53 12.25 2.11 6.43
N ASN A 54 10.94 2.22 6.19
CA ASN A 54 10.14 1.06 5.77
C ASN A 54 10.55 0.55 4.38
N ASP A 55 11.40 -0.46 4.34
CA ASP A 55 11.96 -0.99 3.10
C ASP A 55 10.92 -1.71 2.23
N ASN A 56 9.90 -2.32 2.82
CA ASN A 56 8.80 -2.94 2.07
C ASN A 56 8.05 -1.88 1.25
N ALA A 57 7.65 -0.78 1.88
CA ALA A 57 6.97 0.32 1.23
C ALA A 57 7.81 0.93 0.08
N LYS A 58 9.13 1.10 0.28
CA LYS A 58 10.05 1.55 -0.78
C LYS A 58 10.06 0.58 -1.97
N GLN A 59 10.21 -0.72 -1.71
CA GLN A 59 10.26 -1.75 -2.74
C GLN A 59 8.96 -1.82 -3.54
N MET A 60 7.82 -1.76 -2.84
CA MET A 60 6.50 -1.83 -3.48
C MET A 60 6.19 -0.59 -4.31
N LEU A 61 6.55 0.61 -3.85
CA LEU A 61 6.42 1.83 -4.65
C LEU A 61 7.33 1.80 -5.89
N LYS A 62 8.57 1.31 -5.75
CA LYS A 62 9.48 1.12 -6.89
C LYS A 62 8.88 0.16 -7.92
N LYS A 63 8.36 -0.99 -7.49
CA LYS A 63 7.66 -1.97 -8.36
C LYS A 63 6.48 -1.35 -9.09
N LEU A 64 5.63 -0.61 -8.38
CA LEU A 64 4.46 0.07 -8.94
C LEU A 64 4.85 1.14 -9.97
N LYS A 65 5.88 1.95 -9.68
CA LYS A 65 6.40 2.96 -10.60
C LYS A 65 6.88 2.34 -11.91
N TYR A 66 7.58 1.20 -11.85
CA TYR A 66 7.97 0.49 -13.07
C TYR A 66 6.74 0.02 -13.85
N GLN A 67 5.78 -0.63 -13.21
CA GLN A 67 4.57 -1.14 -13.90
C GLN A 67 3.79 -0.04 -14.61
N ILE A 68 3.64 1.14 -13.98
CA ILE A 68 2.96 2.30 -14.59
C ILE A 68 3.73 2.79 -15.81
N LYS A 69 5.03 3.04 -15.66
CA LYS A 69 5.90 3.50 -16.77
C LYS A 69 5.87 2.54 -17.96
N TYR A 70 5.85 1.23 -17.72
CA TYR A 70 5.78 0.24 -18.81
C TYR A 70 4.40 0.20 -19.48
N LYS A 71 3.32 0.44 -18.72
CA LYS A 71 1.96 0.51 -19.30
C LYS A 71 1.79 1.74 -20.20
N GLU A 72 2.32 2.89 -19.78
CA GLU A 72 2.26 4.14 -20.55
C GLU A 72 3.04 4.04 -21.87
N LYS A 73 4.16 3.32 -21.92
CA LYS A 73 4.94 3.11 -23.15
C LYS A 73 4.28 2.20 -24.20
N LYS A 74 3.24 1.44 -23.82
CA LYS A 74 2.55 0.49 -24.70
C LYS A 74 1.23 1.04 -25.27
N LEU A 75 0.79 2.20 -24.77
CA LEU A 75 -0.37 2.94 -25.25
C LEU A 75 0.09 4.01 -26.22
#